data_AF-A0A820NQA2-F1
#
_entry.id   AF-A0A820NQA2-F1
#
_cell.length_a   1.000
_cell.length_b   1.000
_cell.length_c   1.000
_cell.angle_alpha   90.00
_cell.angle_beta   90.00
_cell.angle_gamma   90.00
#
_symmetry.space_group_name_H-M   'P 1'
#
loop_
_entity.id
_entity.type
_entity.pdbx_description
1 polymer ?
#
loop_
_entity_poly.entity_id
_entity_poly.type
_entity_poly.pdbx_seq_one_letter_code
_entity_poly.pdbx_strand_id
1 'polypeptide(L)'
;ILLYIQSTVQGKDLKTIYDSLMDHVPDYSRFFTVDELLNHSRTVAFNHTDLVHYQNIGTSRNGEAISMLSIGNGTKSLLLYACPHP
;
A
#
# COMPACT_ATOMS: atom_id res chain seq x y z
N ILE A 1 6.75 9.45 2.56
CA ILE A 1 5.83 9.94 3.61
C ILE A 1 6.22 9.23 4.90
N LEU A 2 6.75 9.93 5.91
CA LEU A 2 6.92 9.37 7.26
C LEU A 2 5.57 9.52 7.98
N LEU A 3 4.88 8.42 8.21
CA LEU A 3 3.70 8.37 9.08
C LEU A 3 4.16 8.02 10.49
N TYR A 4 4.08 8.97 11.41
CA TYR A 4 4.31 8.73 12.83
C TYR A 4 2.97 8.31 13.47
N ILE A 5 2.76 7.00 13.62
CA ILE A 5 1.59 6.44 14.30
C ILE A 5 1.99 6.20 15.77
N GLN A 6 1.51 7.06 16.68
CA GLN A 6 1.59 6.77 18.11
C GLN A 6 0.52 5.74 18.49
N SER A 7 0.91 4.47 18.58
CA SER A 7 0.15 3.49 19.34
C SER A 7 1.07 2.41 19.87
N THR A 8 1.14 2.29 21.19
CA THR A 8 1.64 1.09 21.85
C THR A 8 0.67 -0.05 21.51
N VAL A 9 1.04 -0.91 20.57
CA VAL A 9 0.27 -2.10 20.22
C VAL A 9 0.68 -3.23 21.18
N GLN A 10 -0.20 -3.54 22.13
CA GLN A 10 -0.20 -4.76 22.95
C GLN A 10 1.18 -5.28 23.41
N GLY A 11 1.86 -4.53 24.28
CA GLY A 11 2.95 -5.07 25.12
C GLY A 11 4.25 -5.50 24.40
N LYS A 12 4.41 -5.22 23.10
CA LYS A 12 5.68 -5.39 22.37
C LYS A 12 6.33 -4.04 22.10
N ASP A 13 7.65 -4.00 22.20
CA ASP A 13 8.44 -2.81 21.85
C ASP A 13 8.27 -2.46 20.37
N LEU A 14 8.17 -1.15 20.07
CA LEU A 14 7.97 -0.63 18.70
C LEU A 14 9.10 -1.06 17.78
N LYS A 15 10.33 -1.16 18.29
CA LYS A 15 11.47 -1.62 17.52
C LYS A 15 11.25 -3.07 17.04
N THR A 16 10.80 -3.96 17.92
CA THR A 16 10.55 -5.36 17.56
C THR A 16 9.43 -5.49 16.52
N ILE A 17 8.37 -4.68 16.63
CA ILE A 17 7.29 -4.66 15.64
C ILE A 17 7.82 -4.15 14.29
N TYR A 18 8.58 -3.06 14.31
CA TYR A 18 9.17 -2.49 13.11
C TYR A 18 10.08 -3.51 12.40
N ASP A 19 11.02 -4.11 13.11
CA ASP A 19 11.96 -5.09 12.55
C ASP A 19 11.18 -6.27 11.94
N SER A 20 10.20 -6.83 12.66
CA SER A 20 9.37 -7.94 12.16
C SER A 20 8.54 -7.57 10.93
N LEU A 21 8.07 -6.33 10.81
CA LEU A 21 7.34 -5.86 9.61
C LEU A 21 8.29 -5.66 8.43
N MET A 22 9.49 -5.14 8.69
CA MET A 22 10.50 -4.91 7.66
C MET A 22 10.96 -6.23 7.01
N ASP A 23 11.02 -7.33 7.76
CA ASP A 23 11.34 -8.66 7.24
C ASP A 23 10.36 -9.16 6.15
N HIS A 24 9.14 -8.58 6.09
CA HIS A 24 8.14 -8.94 5.08
C HIS A 24 8.17 -8.03 3.85
N VAL A 25 8.96 -6.95 3.87
CA VAL A 25 9.10 -6.06 2.72
C VAL A 25 10.07 -6.71 1.73
N PRO A 26 9.67 -6.91 0.45
CA PRO A 26 10.57 -7.49 -0.54
C PRO A 26 11.85 -6.65 -0.75
N ASP A 27 12.96 -7.32 -1.01
CA ASP A 27 14.24 -6.67 -1.35
C ASP A 27 14.21 -6.14 -2.79
N TYR A 28 13.70 -4.92 -2.98
CA TYR A 28 13.60 -4.27 -4.28
C TYR A 28 14.95 -3.72 -4.73
N SER A 29 15.55 -4.33 -5.76
CA SER A 29 16.83 -3.88 -6.34
C SER A 29 16.70 -2.84 -7.46
N ARG A 30 15.46 -2.59 -7.92
CA ARG A 30 15.15 -1.60 -8.96
C ARG A 30 13.74 -1.04 -8.79
N PHE A 31 13.49 0.09 -9.43
CA PHE A 31 12.13 0.59 -9.60
C PHE A 31 11.32 -0.29 -10.55
N PHE A 32 10.03 -0.40 -10.27
CA PHE A 32 9.06 -1.05 -11.14
C PHE A 32 8.65 -0.10 -12.27
N THR A 33 8.30 -0.67 -13.42
CA THR A 33 7.51 0.05 -14.42
C THR A 33 6.09 0.26 -13.90
N VAL A 34 5.33 1.13 -14.56
CA VAL A 34 3.92 1.38 -14.20
C VAL A 34 3.11 0.08 -14.24
N ASP A 35 3.28 -0.74 -15.28
CA ASP A 35 2.56 -2.00 -15.43
C ASP A 35 2.92 -3.02 -14.35
N GLU A 36 4.21 -3.11 -13.99
CA GLU A 36 4.68 -4.00 -12.92
C GLU A 36 4.10 -3.58 -11.55
N LEU A 37 4.06 -2.27 -11.27
CA LEU A 37 3.48 -1.74 -10.04
C LEU A 37 1.98 -2.02 -9.95
N LEU A 38 1.23 -1.81 -11.05
CA LEU A 38 -0.20 -2.10 -11.10
C LEU A 38 -0.49 -3.59 -10.99
N ASN A 39 0.29 -4.45 -11.65
CA ASN A 39 0.14 -5.90 -11.55
C ASN A 39 0.43 -6.40 -10.13
N HIS A 40 1.47 -5.88 -9.49
CA HIS A 40 1.78 -6.19 -8.10
C HIS A 40 0.62 -5.80 -7.17
N SER A 41 0.03 -4.61 -7.38
CA SER A 41 -1.13 -4.14 -6.61
C SER A 41 -2.35 -5.07 -6.76
N ARG A 42 -2.64 -5.52 -7.99
CA ARG A 42 -3.72 -6.49 -8.25
C ARG A 42 -3.45 -7.84 -7.59
N THR A 43 -2.19 -8.28 -7.60
CA THR A 43 -1.78 -9.56 -6.97
C THR A 43 -1.99 -9.51 -5.46
N VAL A 44 -1.62 -8.41 -4.80
CA VAL A 44 -1.86 -8.20 -3.37
C VAL A 44 -3.36 -8.24 -3.06
N ALA A 45 -4.19 -7.55 -3.86
CA ALA A 45 -5.63 -7.57 -3.67
C ALA A 45 -6.25 -8.96 -3.87
N PHE A 46 -5.76 -9.71 -4.86
CA PHE A 46 -6.21 -11.08 -5.13
C PHE A 46 -5.84 -12.05 -3.99
N ASN A 47 -4.66 -11.90 -3.40
CA ASN A 47 -4.19 -12.79 -2.33
C ASN A 47 -4.81 -12.49 -0.95
N HIS A 48 -5.41 -11.30 -0.78
CA HIS A 48 -5.93 -10.83 0.51
C HIS A 48 -7.33 -10.20 0.36
N THR A 49 -8.25 -10.91 -0.29
CA THR A 49 -9.58 -10.36 -0.65
C THR A 49 -10.47 -9.97 0.55
N ASP A 50 -10.20 -10.53 1.73
CA ASP A 50 -10.90 -10.23 2.98
C ASP A 50 -10.48 -8.87 3.59
N LEU A 51 -9.28 -8.38 3.22
CA LEU A 51 -8.68 -7.19 3.81
C LEU A 51 -8.46 -6.08 2.78
N VAL A 52 -8.20 -6.44 1.52
CA VAL A 52 -7.75 -5.53 0.48
C VAL A 52 -8.81 -5.38 -0.61
N HIS A 53 -9.16 -4.15 -0.94
CA HIS A 53 -10.07 -3.83 -2.03
C HIS A 53 -9.35 -3.02 -3.11
N TYR A 54 -9.45 -3.49 -4.36
CA TYR A 54 -8.89 -2.82 -5.53
C TYR A 54 -10.01 -2.34 -6.43
N GLN A 55 -9.98 -1.05 -6.79
CA GLN A 55 -11.01 -0.42 -7.60
C GLN A 55 -10.44 0.64 -8.53
N ASN A 56 -11.11 0.87 -9.66
CA ASN A 56 -10.83 2.01 -10.52
C ASN A 56 -11.66 3.19 -10.04
N ILE A 57 -11.00 4.26 -9.61
CA ILE A 57 -11.64 5.47 -9.06
C ILE A 57 -11.77 6.60 -10.08
N GLY A 58 -11.27 6.39 -11.30
CA GLY A 58 -11.37 7.37 -12.38
C GLY A 58 -10.54 6.97 -13.58
N THR A 59 -10.39 7.93 -14.50
CA THR A 59 -9.68 7.76 -15.76
C THR A 59 -8.75 8.97 -15.95
N SER A 60 -7.51 8.70 -16.39
CA SER A 60 -6.52 9.72 -16.71
C SER A 60 -6.90 10.47 -17.99
N ARG A 61 -6.21 11.58 -18.27
CA ARG A 61 -6.38 12.32 -19.55
C ARG A 61 -6.09 11.46 -20.78
N ASN A 62 -5.25 10.45 -20.65
CA ASN A 62 -4.87 9.54 -21.74
C ASN A 62 -5.77 8.30 -21.80
N GLY A 63 -6.82 8.22 -20.98
CA GLY A 63 -7.75 7.08 -20.97
C GLY A 63 -7.36 5.93 -20.05
N GLU A 64 -6.25 6.03 -19.32
CA GLU A 64 -5.78 4.97 -18.42
C GLU A 64 -6.57 4.97 -17.12
N ALA A 65 -6.84 3.79 -16.56
CA ALA A 65 -7.56 3.68 -15.29
C ALA A 65 -6.72 4.19 -14.11
N ILE A 66 -7.29 5.09 -13.30
CA ILE A 66 -6.71 5.49 -12.02
C ILE A 66 -7.19 4.48 -10.98
N SER A 67 -6.28 3.62 -10.54
CA SER A 67 -6.58 2.54 -9.59
C SER A 67 -6.27 2.94 -8.16
N MET A 68 -7.09 2.48 -7.22
CA MET A 68 -6.89 2.62 -5.78
C MET A 68 -6.91 1.25 -5.13
N LEU A 69 -6.03 1.06 -4.15
CA LEU A 69 -6.02 -0.07 -3.24
C LEU A 69 -6.31 0.44 -1.82
N SER A 70 -7.36 -0.07 -1.18
CA SER A 70 -7.67 0.19 0.22
C SER A 70 -7.44 -1.07 1.05
N ILE A 71 -6.97 -0.89 2.29
CA ILE A 71 -6.62 -1.99 3.21
C ILE A 71 -7.34 -1.77 4.53
N GLY A 72 -8.18 -2.72 4.92
CA GLY A 72 -8.95 -2.68 6.16
C GLY A 72 -10.10 -1.68 6.18
N ASN A 73 -10.75 -1.57 7.34
CA ASN A 73 -11.94 -0.76 7.59
C ASN A 73 -11.89 -0.07 8.97
N GLY A 74 -10.69 0.33 9.39
CA GLY A 74 -10.46 0.95 10.69
C GLY A 74 -11.14 2.31 10.87
N THR A 75 -11.27 2.75 12.12
CA THR A 75 -11.91 4.04 12.48
C THR A 75 -11.11 5.28 12.05
N LYS A 76 -9.84 5.11 11.70
CA LYS A 76 -8.98 6.15 11.12
C LYS A 76 -8.61 5.76 9.70
N SER A 77 -8.73 6.71 8.78
CA SER A 77 -8.35 6.54 7.38
C SER A 77 -7.11 7.37 7.06
N LEU A 78 -6.20 6.80 6.27
CA LEU A 78 -4.99 7.45 5.78
C LEU A 78 -4.98 7.32 4.25
N LEU A 79 -4.81 8.45 3.57
CA LEU A 79 -4.61 8.48 2.13
C LEU A 79 -3.12 8.62 1.82
N LEU A 80 -2.59 7.64 1.10
CA LEU A 80 -1.23 7.65 0.56
C LEU A 80 -1.32 7.68 -0.96
N TYR A 81 -0.67 8.65 -1.58
CA TYR A 81 -0.55 8.74 -3.03
C TYR A 81 0.90 9.08 -3.40
N ALA A 82 1.36 8.60 -4.55
CA ALA A 82 2.71 8.75 -5.05
C ALA A 82 2.70 9.09 -6.54
N CYS A 83 3.86 9.51 -7.06
CA CYS A 83 4.04 9.91 -8.46
C CYS A 83 3.08 11.01 -8.96
N PRO A 84 2.86 12.12 -8.20
CA PRO A 84 2.01 13.22 -8.68
C PRO A 84 2.65 14.02 -9.84
N HIS A 85 3.96 13.89 -10.03
CA HIS A 85 4.72 14.47 -11.13
C HIS A 85 5.39 13.34 -11.91
N PRO A 86 5.41 13.40 -13.27
CA PRO A 86 6.15 12.47 -14.11
C PRO A 86 7.67 12.54 -13.88
#